data_AF-A0A542B2Y5-F1
#
_entry.id   AF-A0A542B2Y5-F1
#
_cell.length_a   1.000
_cell.length_b   1.000
_cell.length_c   1.000
_cell.angle_alpha   90.00
_cell.angle_beta   90.00
_cell.angle_gamma   90.00
#
_symmetry.space_group_name_H-M   'P 1'
#
loop_
_entity.id
_entity.type
_entity.pdbx_description
1 polymer ?
#
loop_
_entity_poly.entity_id
_entity_poly.type
_entity_poly.pdbx_seq_one_letter_code
_entity_poly.pdbx_strand_id
1 'polypeptide(L)'
;MNFHPGSITGRRATAVGIVRGPQLAPTLSPQMRDGVIAAFNDGRTYSEIAEEFSVARNVIAGTIFRARKRGEVQREKLPTRARRVSAAAVRKEPPKQDEFAPVIDYTPRRVSFFDLKAEDCRWPLWKSDVLISEKQFCGRPAKIGQSYCTHCLALSVAPHRSDSFDKQHGVFKFTKRGSRR
;
A
#
# COMPACT_ATOMS: atom_id res chain seq x y z
N MET A 1 12.39 55.08 34.99
CA MET A 1 12.01 53.67 35.23
C MET A 1 12.63 52.84 34.13
N ASN A 2 13.65 52.06 34.49
CA ASN A 2 14.50 51.29 33.58
C ASN A 2 13.80 49.95 33.23
N PHE A 3 13.74 49.60 31.95
CA PHE A 3 13.47 48.22 31.52
C PHE A 3 14.47 47.81 30.42
N HIS A 4 15.20 46.74 30.71
CA HIS A 4 16.18 46.11 29.84
C HIS A 4 15.52 45.35 28.66
N PRO A 5 16.25 45.17 27.54
CA PRO A 5 15.77 44.46 26.36
C PRO A 5 15.92 42.94 26.48
N GLY A 6 14.81 42.21 26.28
CA GLY A 6 14.77 40.76 26.15
C GLY A 6 15.08 40.31 24.71
N SER A 7 16.24 39.69 24.53
CA SER A 7 16.66 38.95 23.35
C SER A 7 15.73 37.76 23.08
N ILE A 8 15.13 37.69 21.89
CA ILE A 8 14.49 36.48 21.37
C ILE A 8 15.23 36.06 20.11
N THR A 9 16.14 35.11 20.31
CA THR A 9 16.89 34.37 19.31
C THR A 9 15.97 33.49 18.45
N GLY A 10 16.20 33.51 17.14
CA GLY A 10 16.17 32.30 16.30
C GLY A 10 14.81 31.80 15.82
N ARG A 11 14.25 32.43 14.78
CA ARG A 11 13.31 31.74 13.88
C ARG A 11 14.07 31.23 12.66
N ARG A 12 14.25 29.89 12.62
CA ARG A 12 14.84 29.14 11.52
C ARG A 12 14.08 29.44 10.21
N ALA A 13 14.82 29.85 9.19
CA ALA A 13 14.35 29.89 7.82
C ALA A 13 13.98 28.47 7.38
N THR A 14 12.70 28.23 7.15
CA THR A 14 12.21 27.05 6.42
C THR A 14 12.66 27.18 4.98
N ALA A 15 13.63 26.35 4.59
CA ALA A 15 14.04 26.17 3.22
C ALA A 15 12.81 25.77 2.39
N VAL A 16 12.38 26.69 1.53
CA VAL A 16 11.35 26.45 0.51
C VAL A 16 11.88 25.38 -0.42
N GLY A 17 11.27 24.20 -0.36
CA GLY A 17 11.57 23.09 -1.24
C GLY A 17 11.32 23.50 -2.69
N ILE A 18 12.40 23.58 -3.46
CA ILE A 18 12.36 23.71 -4.91
C ILE A 18 11.65 22.46 -5.45
N VAL A 19 10.41 22.63 -5.92
CA VAL A 19 9.68 21.63 -6.69
C VAL A 19 10.41 21.47 -8.02
N ARG A 20 11.32 20.49 -8.09
CA ARG A 20 11.93 20.10 -9.37
C ARG A 20 10.81 19.54 -10.25
N GLY A 21 10.57 20.20 -11.39
CA GLY A 21 9.64 19.79 -12.43
C GLY A 21 9.93 18.39 -12.99
N PRO A 22 9.14 17.92 -13.97
CA PRO A 22 9.23 16.57 -14.48
C PRO A 22 10.58 16.38 -15.17
N GLN A 23 11.54 15.77 -14.47
CA GLN A 23 12.76 15.30 -15.10
C GLN A 23 12.34 14.26 -16.14
N LEU A 24 12.61 14.58 -17.41
CA LEU A 24 12.58 13.60 -18.49
C LEU A 24 13.30 12.35 -17.98
N ALA A 25 12.64 11.20 -18.10
CA ALA A 25 13.19 9.93 -17.64
C ALA A 25 14.63 9.80 -18.15
N PRO A 26 15.64 9.56 -17.29
CA PRO A 26 16.98 9.32 -17.76
C PRO A 26 16.97 7.94 -18.42
N THR A 27 16.68 7.90 -19.71
CA THR A 27 17.09 6.78 -20.54
C THR A 27 18.61 6.77 -20.46
N LEU A 28 19.18 5.81 -19.70
CA LEU A 28 20.62 5.60 -19.70
C LEU A 28 21.10 5.57 -21.14
N SER A 29 22.14 6.35 -21.44
CA SER A 29 22.78 6.25 -22.74
C SER A 29 23.26 4.81 -22.96
N PRO A 30 23.39 4.35 -24.21
CA PRO A 30 23.88 3.00 -24.50
C PRO A 30 25.22 2.70 -23.79
N GLN A 31 26.14 3.67 -23.80
CA GLN A 31 27.44 3.57 -23.13
C GLN A 31 27.30 3.41 -21.60
N MET A 32 26.43 4.20 -20.96
CA MET A 32 26.18 4.07 -19.51
C MET A 32 25.53 2.74 -19.16
N ARG A 33 24.63 2.23 -20.02
CA ARG A 33 24.01 0.92 -19.83
C ARG A 33 25.05 -0.19 -19.83
N ASP A 34 25.98 -0.17 -20.78
CA ASP A 34 27.00 -1.21 -20.89
C ASP A 34 27.95 -1.17 -19.69
N GLY A 35 28.32 0.04 -19.23
CA GLY A 35 29.08 0.24 -17.99
C GLY A 35 28.36 -0.31 -16.75
N VAL A 36 27.05 -0.09 -16.63
CA VAL A 36 26.23 -0.64 -15.54
C VAL A 36 26.18 -2.17 -15.55
N ILE A 37 26.08 -2.78 -16.74
CA ILE A 37 26.06 -4.24 -16.88
C ILE A 37 27.43 -4.83 -16.50
N ALA A 38 28.53 -4.22 -16.96
CA ALA A 38 29.88 -4.62 -16.61
C ALA A 38 30.10 -4.55 -15.08
N ALA A 39 29.83 -3.39 -14.46
CA ALA A 39 29.99 -3.19 -13.03
C ALA A 39 29.15 -4.19 -12.18
N PHE A 40 27.96 -4.57 -12.66
CA PHE A 40 27.14 -5.58 -11.98
C PHE A 40 27.71 -7.00 -12.11
N ASN A 41 28.28 -7.33 -13.27
CA ASN A 41 28.97 -8.60 -13.50
C ASN A 41 30.26 -8.68 -12.66
N ASP A 42 30.94 -7.56 -12.44
CA ASP A 42 32.12 -7.43 -11.55
C ASP A 42 31.80 -7.57 -10.05
N GLY A 43 30.53 -7.77 -9.71
CA GLY A 43 30.12 -8.06 -8.34
C GLY A 43 29.59 -6.86 -7.56
N ARG A 44 29.69 -5.64 -8.09
CA ARG A 44 29.21 -4.42 -7.41
C ARG A 44 27.72 -4.48 -7.10
N THR A 45 27.33 -3.77 -6.06
CA THR A 45 25.96 -3.63 -5.60
C THR A 45 25.23 -2.50 -6.33
N TYR A 46 23.90 -2.52 -6.32
CA TYR A 46 23.12 -1.45 -6.95
C TYR A 46 23.35 -0.06 -6.35
N SER A 47 23.81 0.04 -5.10
CA SER A 47 24.08 1.33 -4.47
C SER A 47 25.41 1.91 -4.97
N GLU A 48 26.45 1.09 -5.02
CA GLU A 48 27.77 1.50 -5.54
C GLU A 48 27.68 1.92 -7.01
N ILE A 49 26.93 1.17 -7.82
CA ILE A 49 26.69 1.51 -9.23
C ILE A 49 25.86 2.80 -9.36
N ALA A 50 24.88 3.00 -8.47
CA ALA A 50 24.08 4.23 -8.47
C ALA A 50 24.91 5.48 -8.14
N GLU A 51 25.85 5.35 -7.19
CA GLU A 51 26.79 6.41 -6.81
C GLU A 51 27.76 6.73 -7.95
N GLU A 52 28.37 5.70 -8.55
CA GLU A 52 29.32 5.85 -9.67
C GLU A 52 28.70 6.54 -10.88
N PHE A 53 27.52 6.09 -11.30
CA PHE A 53 26.84 6.64 -12.48
C PHE A 53 25.94 7.84 -12.15
N SER A 54 25.86 8.26 -10.87
CA SER A 54 24.98 9.33 -10.39
C SER A 54 23.51 9.17 -10.83
N VAL A 55 23.02 7.92 -10.84
CA VAL A 55 21.66 7.58 -11.25
C VAL A 55 20.89 6.90 -10.13
N ALA A 56 19.56 7.04 -10.15
CA ALA A 56 18.73 6.42 -9.13
C ALA A 56 18.79 4.88 -9.20
N ARG A 57 18.82 4.25 -8.02
CA ARG A 57 18.92 2.78 -7.86
C ARG A 57 17.85 1.99 -8.64
N ASN A 58 16.64 2.53 -8.74
CA ASN A 58 15.53 1.91 -9.47
C ASN A 58 15.80 1.86 -11.00
N VAL A 59 16.54 2.82 -11.54
CA VAL A 59 16.97 2.84 -12.93
C VAL A 59 17.97 1.72 -13.20
N ILE A 60 18.97 1.55 -12.32
CA ILE A 60 19.94 0.45 -12.37
C ILE A 60 19.23 -0.91 -12.30
N ALA A 61 18.33 -1.08 -11.32
CA ALA A 61 17.58 -2.33 -11.14
C ALA A 61 16.77 -2.69 -12.40
N GLY A 62 16.10 -1.70 -13.02
CA GLY A 62 15.37 -1.90 -14.27
C GLY A 62 16.27 -2.26 -15.45
N THR A 63 17.46 -1.63 -15.54
CA THR A 63 18.43 -1.91 -16.60
C THR A 63 19.00 -3.32 -16.49
N ILE A 64 19.44 -3.74 -15.30
CA ILE A 64 19.93 -5.10 -15.04
C ILE A 64 18.83 -6.14 -15.24
N PHE A 65 17.58 -5.86 -14.83
CA PHE A 65 16.46 -6.76 -15.07
C PHE A 65 16.25 -7.04 -16.57
N ARG A 66 16.27 -5.98 -17.39
CA ARG A 66 16.13 -6.11 -18.85
C ARG A 66 17.34 -6.80 -19.48
N ALA A 67 18.55 -6.50 -19.01
CA ALA A 67 19.80 -7.12 -19.48
C ALA A 67 19.84 -8.62 -19.17
N ARG A 68 19.42 -9.02 -17.98
CA ARG A 68 19.30 -10.43 -17.59
C ARG A 68 18.28 -11.18 -18.45
N LYS A 69 17.15 -10.55 -18.82
CA LYS A 69 16.17 -11.15 -19.75
C LYS A 69 16.76 -11.41 -21.15
N ARG A 70 17.76 -10.62 -21.56
CA ARG A 70 18.49 -10.77 -22.83
C ARG A 70 19.73 -11.67 -22.71
N GLY A 71 20.02 -12.24 -21.55
CA GLY A 71 21.21 -13.07 -21.33
C GLY A 71 22.53 -12.28 -21.24
N GLU A 72 22.48 -10.95 -21.11
CA GLU A 72 23.68 -10.08 -21.05
C GLU A 72 24.33 -10.07 -19.65
N VAL A 73 23.67 -10.67 -18.66
CA VAL A 73 24.13 -10.72 -17.27
C VAL A 73 24.63 -12.12 -16.96
N GLN A 74 25.94 -12.24 -16.74
CA GLN A 74 26.62 -13.50 -16.45
C GLN A 74 26.57 -13.87 -14.97
N ARG A 75 26.27 -12.89 -14.10
CA ARG A 75 26.12 -13.13 -12.67
C ARG A 75 24.87 -13.99 -12.39
N GLU A 76 25.12 -15.19 -11.88
CA GLU A 76 24.05 -16.06 -11.39
C GLU A 76 23.22 -15.37 -10.30
N LYS A 77 21.95 -15.75 -10.24
CA LYS A 77 21.02 -15.21 -9.27
C LYS A 77 21.50 -15.64 -7.88
N LEU A 78 22.12 -14.72 -7.14
CA LEU A 78 22.46 -14.92 -5.73
C LEU A 78 21.26 -15.61 -5.04
N PRO A 79 21.46 -16.78 -4.41
CA PRO A 79 20.38 -17.54 -3.83
C PRO A 79 19.63 -16.65 -2.85
N THR A 80 18.33 -16.49 -3.08
CA THR A 80 17.40 -15.62 -2.32
C THR A 80 17.36 -15.96 -0.81
N ARG A 81 18.00 -17.06 -0.39
CA ARG A 81 17.83 -17.67 0.92
C ARG A 81 18.79 -17.16 2.02
N ALA A 82 19.91 -16.52 1.68
CA ALA A 82 20.91 -16.14 2.69
C ALA A 82 20.70 -14.73 3.29
N ARG A 83 19.86 -13.86 2.69
CA ARG A 83 19.68 -12.47 3.15
C ARG A 83 18.38 -12.25 3.94
N ARG A 84 18.07 -13.15 4.87
CA ARG A 84 16.98 -12.97 5.87
C ARG A 84 17.28 -13.61 7.23
N VAL A 85 18.54 -13.64 7.67
CA VAL A 85 18.84 -14.14 9.03
C VAL A 85 18.97 -13.00 10.07
N SER A 86 19.08 -11.73 9.67
CA SER A 86 19.29 -10.61 10.62
C SER A 86 18.17 -9.56 10.68
N ALA A 87 16.96 -9.87 10.20
CA ALA A 87 15.77 -9.03 10.42
C ALA A 87 14.54 -9.85 10.87
N ALA A 88 14.76 -11.05 11.39
CA ALA A 88 13.72 -11.97 11.84
C ALA A 88 13.48 -11.95 13.37
N ALA A 89 14.03 -10.97 14.10
CA ALA A 89 13.92 -10.86 15.55
C ALA A 89 12.94 -9.76 16.04
N VAL A 90 12.02 -9.31 15.18
CA VAL A 90 10.77 -8.69 15.64
C VAL A 90 9.64 -9.29 14.83
N ARG A 91 9.33 -10.56 15.10
CA ARG A 91 7.97 -11.03 14.86
C ARG A 91 7.08 -10.17 15.75
N LYS A 92 6.41 -9.18 15.18
CA LYS A 92 5.17 -8.69 15.79
C LYS A 92 4.31 -9.93 15.94
N GLU A 93 4.06 -10.30 17.19
CA GLU A 93 3.12 -11.35 17.54
C GLU A 93 1.84 -11.08 16.74
N PRO A 94 1.30 -12.07 16.01
CA PRO A 94 0.00 -11.88 15.39
C PRO A 94 -0.95 -11.45 16.52
N PRO A 95 -1.76 -10.39 16.33
CA PRO A 95 -2.71 -10.00 17.36
C PRO A 95 -3.51 -11.25 17.72
N LYS A 96 -3.44 -11.63 19.01
CA LYS A 96 -4.26 -12.69 19.56
C LYS A 96 -5.68 -12.37 19.11
N GLN A 97 -6.28 -13.27 18.36
CA GLN A 97 -7.69 -13.18 18.04
C GLN A 97 -8.39 -13.25 19.38
N ASP A 98 -8.90 -12.13 19.86
CA ASP A 98 -9.69 -12.10 21.10
C ASP A 98 -10.83 -13.09 20.92
N GLU A 99 -10.71 -14.14 21.70
CA GLU A 99 -11.63 -15.25 21.82
C GLU A 99 -12.98 -14.68 22.26
N PHE A 100 -13.95 -14.73 21.35
CA PHE A 100 -15.37 -14.45 21.58
C PHE A 100 -15.68 -13.12 22.28
N ALA A 101 -15.68 -12.05 21.49
CA ALA A 101 -16.51 -10.89 21.83
C ALA A 101 -17.95 -11.38 22.14
N PRO A 102 -18.58 -10.89 23.21
CA PRO A 102 -19.92 -11.34 23.60
C PRO A 102 -20.85 -11.23 22.40
N VAL A 103 -21.71 -12.24 22.21
CA VAL A 103 -22.80 -12.17 21.24
C VAL A 103 -23.69 -11.00 21.65
N ILE A 104 -23.37 -9.80 21.13
CA ILE A 104 -24.21 -8.63 21.29
C ILE A 104 -25.53 -9.04 20.65
N ASP A 105 -26.59 -9.10 21.44
CA ASP A 105 -27.94 -9.30 20.93
C ASP A 105 -28.20 -8.24 19.84
N TYR A 106 -28.17 -8.71 18.60
CA TYR A 106 -28.23 -7.87 17.42
C TYR A 106 -29.65 -7.86 16.88
N THR A 107 -30.41 -6.88 17.36
CA THR A 107 -31.73 -6.50 16.87
C THR A 107 -31.62 -5.19 16.06
N PRO A 108 -31.66 -5.23 14.72
CA PRO A 108 -31.68 -4.02 13.91
C PRO A 108 -32.99 -3.25 14.08
N ARG A 109 -32.96 -1.92 13.90
CA ARG A 109 -34.14 -1.05 13.92
C ARG A 109 -34.96 -1.13 12.63
N ARG A 110 -34.34 -1.53 11.51
CA ARG A 110 -34.98 -1.68 10.19
C ARG A 110 -35.61 -0.40 9.69
N VAL A 111 -34.78 0.50 9.18
CA VAL A 111 -35.24 1.79 8.62
C VAL A 111 -35.27 1.75 7.11
N SER A 112 -36.27 2.39 6.51
CA SER A 112 -36.35 2.52 5.05
C SER A 112 -35.27 3.45 4.52
N PHE A 113 -35.09 3.48 3.20
CA PHE A 113 -34.21 4.45 2.55
C PHE A 113 -34.61 5.91 2.83
N PHE A 114 -35.91 6.19 2.95
CA PHE A 114 -36.43 7.54 3.15
C PHE A 114 -36.29 8.04 4.59
N ASP A 115 -36.27 7.12 5.56
CA ASP A 115 -36.23 7.45 7.00
C ASP A 115 -34.80 7.42 7.59
N LEU A 116 -33.79 7.21 6.74
CA LEU A 116 -32.40 7.02 7.15
C LEU A 116 -31.72 8.34 7.52
N LYS A 117 -31.30 8.49 8.77
CA LYS A 117 -30.62 9.70 9.27
C LYS A 117 -29.09 9.62 9.11
N ALA A 118 -28.42 10.77 9.27
CA ALA A 118 -26.96 10.85 9.20
C ALA A 118 -26.26 9.90 10.19
N GLU A 119 -26.81 9.78 11.40
CA GLU A 119 -26.31 9.00 12.52
C GLU A 119 -26.83 7.55 12.53
N ASP A 120 -27.55 7.12 11.49
CA ASP A 120 -28.05 5.76 11.39
C ASP A 120 -27.08 4.83 10.68
N CYS A 121 -26.99 3.60 11.16
CA CYS A 121 -26.25 2.51 10.53
C CYS A 121 -26.82 2.19 9.15
N ARG A 122 -26.00 2.38 8.12
CA ARG A 122 -26.31 2.17 6.71
C ARG A 122 -26.06 0.74 6.22
N TRP A 123 -26.02 -0.22 7.15
CA TRP A 123 -25.81 -1.62 6.79
C TRP A 123 -27.05 -2.18 6.08
N PRO A 124 -26.92 -2.69 4.84
CA PRO A 124 -28.05 -3.23 4.10
C PRO A 124 -28.52 -4.55 4.72
N LEU A 125 -29.84 -4.72 4.88
CA LEU A 125 -30.44 -5.96 5.38
C LEU A 125 -31.01 -6.85 4.26
N TRP A 126 -30.83 -6.47 3.00
CA TRP A 126 -31.27 -7.24 1.83
C TRP A 126 -30.08 -7.88 1.12
N LYS A 127 -30.33 -8.98 0.37
CA LYS A 127 -29.29 -9.75 -0.32
C LYS A 127 -29.07 -9.31 -1.77
N SER A 128 -30.13 -9.18 -2.57
CA SER A 128 -30.11 -8.72 -3.97
C SER A 128 -31.54 -8.54 -4.49
N ASP A 129 -31.72 -7.79 -5.58
CA ASP A 129 -32.98 -7.57 -6.32
C ASP A 129 -34.24 -7.46 -5.45
N VAL A 130 -34.24 -6.45 -4.59
CA VAL A 130 -35.41 -5.99 -3.83
C VAL A 130 -35.78 -4.58 -4.31
N LEU A 131 -37.08 -4.29 -4.43
CA LEU A 131 -37.57 -2.95 -4.76
C LEU A 131 -37.07 -1.92 -3.75
N ILE A 132 -36.82 -0.69 -4.17
CA ILE A 132 -36.24 0.33 -3.28
C ILE A 132 -37.09 0.62 -2.05
N SER A 133 -38.41 0.51 -2.16
CA SER A 133 -39.39 0.67 -1.07
C SER A 133 -39.25 -0.39 0.02
N GLU A 134 -38.76 -1.58 -0.33
CA GLU A 134 -38.60 -2.71 0.57
C GLU A 134 -37.17 -2.82 1.12
N LYS A 135 -36.24 -2.00 0.61
CA LYS A 135 -34.86 -1.95 1.10
C LYS A 135 -34.82 -1.34 2.49
N GLN A 136 -34.39 -2.16 3.44
CA GLN A 136 -34.22 -1.76 4.84
C GLN A 136 -32.75 -1.76 5.25
N PHE A 137 -32.37 -0.73 6.00
CA PHE A 137 -31.06 -0.60 6.65
C PHE A 137 -31.15 -0.97 8.13
N CYS A 138 -30.00 -1.32 8.72
CA CYS A 138 -29.90 -1.63 10.14
C CYS A 138 -30.50 -0.54 11.05
N GLY A 139 -30.17 0.73 10.82
CA GLY A 139 -30.75 1.86 11.56
C GLY A 139 -30.37 1.96 13.05
N ARG A 140 -29.47 1.12 13.57
CA ARG A 140 -28.87 1.35 14.91
C ARG A 140 -27.99 2.60 14.90
N PRO A 141 -27.79 3.30 16.03
CA PRO A 141 -26.94 4.48 16.08
C PRO A 141 -25.51 4.15 15.65
N ALA A 142 -25.02 4.91 14.68
CA ALA A 142 -23.63 4.93 14.25
C ALA A 142 -22.91 6.07 14.96
N LYS A 143 -21.61 5.88 15.23
CA LYS A 143 -20.78 6.96 15.78
C LYS A 143 -20.63 8.06 14.74
N ILE A 144 -20.47 9.30 15.20
CA ILE A 144 -20.24 10.46 14.31
C ILE A 144 -19.05 10.16 13.39
N GLY A 145 -19.24 10.36 12.09
CA GLY A 145 -18.24 10.06 11.06
C GLY A 145 -18.15 8.60 10.63
N GLN A 146 -18.96 7.68 11.18
CA GLN A 146 -19.03 6.29 10.75
C GLN A 146 -20.32 5.97 9.99
N SER A 147 -20.22 5.07 9.01
CA SER A 147 -21.37 4.61 8.22
C SER A 147 -22.16 3.49 8.88
N TYR A 148 -21.58 2.78 9.85
CA TYR A 148 -22.14 1.56 10.45
C TYR A 148 -22.10 1.62 11.98
N CYS A 149 -23.03 0.93 12.64
CA CYS A 149 -22.95 0.67 14.08
C CYS A 149 -21.79 -0.30 14.37
N THR A 150 -21.34 -0.35 15.63
CA THR A 150 -20.22 -1.21 16.07
C THR A 150 -20.32 -2.66 15.58
N HIS A 151 -21.52 -3.25 15.62
CA HIS A 151 -21.75 -4.62 15.16
C HIS A 151 -21.55 -4.77 13.65
N CYS A 152 -22.23 -3.94 12.85
CA CYS A 152 -22.13 -3.99 11.39
C CYS A 152 -20.76 -3.55 10.88
N LEU A 153 -20.06 -2.67 11.60
CA LEU A 153 -18.69 -2.30 11.29
C LEU A 153 -17.77 -3.52 11.40
N ALA A 154 -17.91 -4.35 12.44
CA ALA A 154 -17.12 -5.57 12.59
C ALA A 154 -17.35 -6.55 11.42
N LEU A 155 -18.57 -6.61 10.88
CA LEU A 155 -18.89 -7.39 9.69
C LEU A 155 -18.39 -6.77 8.37
N SER A 156 -18.18 -5.45 8.33
CA SER A 156 -17.78 -4.72 7.12
C SER A 156 -16.32 -4.93 6.71
N VAL A 157 -15.49 -5.42 7.63
CA VAL A 157 -14.06 -5.59 7.38
C VAL A 157 -13.85 -6.82 6.50
N ALA A 158 -13.61 -6.59 5.22
CA ALA A 158 -13.12 -7.64 4.34
C ALA A 158 -11.74 -8.11 4.85
N PRO A 159 -11.44 -9.43 4.81
CA PRO A 159 -10.09 -9.89 5.10
C PRO A 159 -9.11 -9.18 4.16
N HIS A 160 -7.93 -8.82 4.68
CA HIS A 160 -6.88 -8.20 3.88
C HIS A 160 -6.60 -9.09 2.65
N ARG A 161 -7.02 -8.63 1.47
CA ARG A 161 -6.79 -9.35 0.21
C ARG A 161 -5.28 -9.51 0.03
N SER A 162 -4.84 -10.75 0.00
CA SER A 162 -3.47 -11.14 -0.28
C SER A 162 -3.44 -12.00 -1.53
N ASP A 163 -2.29 -12.05 -2.22
CA ASP A 163 -2.10 -12.91 -3.38
C ASP A 163 -2.38 -14.41 -3.06
N SER A 164 -2.19 -14.81 -1.80
CA SER A 164 -2.61 -16.13 -1.30
C SER A 164 -4.13 -16.29 -1.21
N PHE A 165 -4.84 -15.27 -0.74
CA PHE A 165 -6.31 -15.29 -0.64
C PHE A 165 -6.96 -15.38 -2.03
N ASP A 166 -6.45 -14.62 -3.00
CA ASP A 166 -6.96 -14.64 -4.38
C ASP A 166 -6.73 -16.00 -5.08
N LYS A 167 -5.59 -16.66 -4.81
CA LYS A 167 -5.31 -18.02 -5.31
C LYS A 167 -6.19 -19.09 -4.68
N GLN A 168 -6.41 -19.01 -3.37
CA GLN A 168 -7.20 -20.00 -2.62
C GLN A 168 -8.69 -19.96 -2.97
N HIS A 169 -9.23 -18.75 -3.17
CA HIS A 169 -10.66 -18.56 -3.44
C HIS A 169 -10.98 -18.32 -4.92
N GLY A 170 -9.99 -18.40 -5.81
CA GLY A 170 -10.17 -18.32 -7.27
C GLY A 170 -10.79 -17.00 -7.75
N VAL A 171 -10.72 -15.94 -6.95
CA VAL A 171 -11.49 -14.69 -7.14
C VAL A 171 -10.92 -13.84 -8.28
N PHE A 172 -9.69 -14.11 -8.72
CA PHE A 172 -9.04 -13.37 -9.81
C PHE A 172 -8.35 -14.33 -10.80
N LYS A 173 -8.99 -14.58 -11.96
CA LYS A 173 -8.30 -15.10 -13.14
C LYS A 173 -7.95 -13.91 -14.02
N PHE A 174 -6.68 -13.51 -14.04
CA PHE A 174 -6.18 -12.59 -15.06
C PHE A 174 -6.26 -13.32 -16.41
N THR A 175 -7.38 -13.21 -17.12
CA THR A 175 -7.43 -13.62 -18.52
C THR A 175 -6.53 -12.63 -19.25
N LYS A 176 -5.34 -13.09 -19.66
CA LYS A 176 -4.53 -12.36 -20.64
C LYS A 176 -5.42 -12.13 -21.85
N ARG A 177 -5.93 -10.91 -22.02
CA ARG A 177 -6.51 -10.48 -23.29
C ARG A 177 -5.40 -10.64 -24.32
N GLY A 178 -5.60 -11.61 -25.22
CA GLY A 178 -4.69 -11.90 -26.31
C GLY A 178 -4.46 -10.63 -27.11
N SER A 179 -3.18 -10.30 -27.30
CA SER A 179 -2.71 -9.36 -28.31
C SER A 179 -3.23 -9.84 -29.66
N ARG A 180 -4.31 -9.26 -30.18
CA ARG A 180 -4.66 -9.40 -31.59
C ARG A 180 -3.54 -8.73 -32.38
N ARG A 181 -2.84 -9.54 -33.19
CA ARG A 181 -1.98 -9.07 -34.27
C ARG A 181 -2.84 -8.49 -35.37
#